data_AF-A0A8T4UXP2-F1
#
_entry.id   AF-A0A8T4UXP2-F1
#
_cell.length_a   1.000
_cell.length_b   1.000
_cell.length_c   1.000
_cell.angle_alpha   90.00
_cell.angle_beta   90.00
_cell.angle_gamma   90.00
#
_symmetry.space_group_name_H-M   'P 1'
#
loop_
_entity.id
_entity.type
_entity.pdbx_description
1 polymer ?
#
loop_
_entity_poly.entity_id
_entity_poly.type
_entity_poly.pdbx_seq_one_letter_code
_entity_poly.pdbx_strand_id
1 'polypeptide(L)'
;MKYQKLLQFQELEKISKRLYKKYREKIVDIFLFGSCVKGKLRPNDLDLAVLFKNSDSQFSQKIYSEFKKETDKEIHYNGYNIEEIFSLSIFSTLLEEGYSLIHNRYLSELMGYEASMIFNFNLKNLTKSKKVLFSYALHGHNSNEGMLKKLGGKIFGKAVVIIPESKVEEFREFFELWDIDFEAKKVLIK
;
A
#
# COMPACT_ATOMS: atom_id res chain seq x y z
N MET A 1 -8.42 10.01 -4.93
CA MET A 1 -6.95 9.97 -5.13
C MET A 1 -6.42 8.74 -5.90
N LYS A 2 -7.01 7.53 -5.80
CA LYS A 2 -6.57 6.32 -6.55
C LYS A 2 -6.64 6.49 -8.09
N TYR A 3 -7.66 7.17 -8.61
CA TYR A 3 -7.94 7.30 -10.05
C TYR A 3 -6.99 8.23 -10.82
N GLN A 4 -6.49 9.32 -10.21
CA GLN A 4 -5.54 10.23 -10.87
C GLN A 4 -4.14 9.59 -11.04
N LYS A 5 -3.74 8.67 -10.15
CA LYS A 5 -2.48 7.90 -10.27
C LYS A 5 -2.48 6.92 -11.45
N LEU A 6 -3.65 6.36 -11.80
CA LEU A 6 -3.78 5.34 -12.87
C LEU A 6 -3.56 5.90 -14.28
N LEU A 7 -3.92 7.16 -14.54
CA LEU A 7 -3.70 7.79 -15.85
C LEU A 7 -2.22 8.01 -16.18
N GLN A 8 -1.37 8.18 -15.16
CA GLN A 8 0.04 8.55 -15.34
C GLN A 8 0.95 7.40 -15.81
N PHE A 9 0.48 6.14 -15.67
CA PHE A 9 1.27 4.93 -15.92
C PHE A 9 0.65 3.93 -16.90
N GLN A 10 -0.42 4.29 -17.62
CA GLN A 10 -1.08 3.39 -18.58
C GLN A 10 -0.13 2.85 -19.65
N GLU A 11 0.85 3.65 -20.07
CA GLU A 11 1.90 3.25 -21.00
C GLU A 11 2.78 2.12 -20.42
N LEU A 12 3.28 2.29 -19.20
CA LEU A 12 4.10 1.28 -18.51
C LEU A 12 3.33 0.00 -18.24
N GLU A 13 2.04 0.11 -17.90
CA GLU A 13 1.16 -1.05 -17.72
C GLU A 13 1.05 -1.86 -19.02
N LYS A 14 0.88 -1.18 -20.16
CA LYS A 14 0.84 -1.84 -21.48
C LYS A 14 2.16 -2.53 -21.81
N ILE A 15 3.29 -1.83 -21.62
CA ILE A 15 4.64 -2.38 -21.86
C ILE A 15 4.86 -3.61 -20.97
N SER A 16 4.54 -3.51 -19.68
CA SER A 16 4.73 -4.57 -18.68
C SER A 16 3.89 -5.80 -19.01
N LYS A 17 2.61 -5.63 -19.35
CA LYS A 17 1.75 -6.75 -19.75
C LYS A 17 2.22 -7.42 -21.03
N ARG A 18 2.73 -6.65 -22.00
CA ARG A 18 3.29 -7.17 -23.25
C ARG A 18 4.55 -8.01 -22.98
N LEU A 19 5.49 -7.48 -22.19
CA LEU A 19 6.73 -8.17 -21.82
C LEU A 19 6.46 -9.42 -21.00
N TYR A 20 5.54 -9.33 -20.02
CA TYR A 20 5.10 -10.48 -19.25
C TYR A 20 4.51 -11.57 -20.15
N LYS A 21 3.65 -11.22 -21.11
CA LYS A 21 3.10 -12.19 -22.06
C LYS A 21 4.20 -12.86 -22.91
N LYS A 22 5.20 -12.10 -23.34
CA LYS A 22 6.34 -12.58 -24.14
C LYS A 22 7.30 -13.47 -23.35
N TYR A 23 7.47 -13.21 -22.05
CA TYR A 23 8.47 -13.84 -21.19
C TYR A 23 7.86 -14.46 -19.93
N ARG A 24 6.63 -14.98 -20.01
CA ARG A 24 5.86 -15.52 -18.87
C ARG A 24 6.59 -16.62 -18.11
N GLU A 25 7.43 -17.39 -18.79
CA GLU A 25 8.22 -18.45 -18.14
C GLU A 25 9.37 -17.92 -17.29
N LYS A 26 9.80 -16.67 -17.50
CA LYS A 26 10.95 -16.07 -16.81
C LYS A 26 10.57 -14.94 -15.87
N ILE A 27 9.53 -14.17 -16.18
CA ILE A 27 9.07 -13.05 -15.37
C ILE A 27 7.97 -13.53 -14.42
N VAL A 28 8.12 -13.22 -13.14
CA VAL A 28 7.09 -13.43 -12.10
C VAL A 28 6.14 -12.23 -12.08
N ASP A 29 6.69 -11.02 -11.90
CA ASP A 29 5.91 -9.79 -11.85
C ASP A 29 6.80 -8.57 -12.17
N ILE A 30 6.17 -7.41 -12.37
CA ILE A 30 6.80 -6.12 -12.65
C ILE A 30 6.12 -5.07 -11.77
N PHE A 31 6.90 -4.42 -10.92
CA PHE A 31 6.42 -3.46 -9.94
C PHE A 31 6.90 -2.05 -10.24
N LEU A 32 6.01 -1.07 -10.08
CA LEU A 32 6.38 0.30 -9.78
C LEU A 32 6.44 0.49 -8.28
N PHE A 33 7.43 1.24 -7.80
CA PHE A 33 7.55 1.60 -6.40
C PHE A 33 8.17 3.00 -6.26
N GLY A 34 8.57 3.36 -5.04
CA GLY A 34 9.26 4.61 -4.79
C GLY A 34 8.38 5.85 -4.84
N SER A 35 9.03 6.98 -5.08
CA SER A 35 8.39 8.31 -4.97
C SER A 35 7.25 8.53 -5.99
N CYS A 36 7.24 7.75 -7.07
CA CYS A 36 6.15 7.68 -8.05
C CYS A 36 4.85 7.19 -7.44
N VAL A 37 4.91 6.11 -6.65
CA VAL A 37 3.73 5.52 -6.02
C VAL A 37 3.27 6.35 -4.83
N LYS A 38 4.15 7.13 -4.19
CA LYS A 38 3.82 8.05 -3.10
C LYS A 38 3.10 9.34 -3.53
N GLY A 39 2.93 9.60 -4.83
CA GLY A 39 2.05 10.67 -5.33
C GLY A 39 2.72 12.02 -5.57
N LYS A 40 4.02 12.06 -5.91
CA LYS A 40 4.59 13.27 -6.51
C LYS A 40 3.90 13.56 -7.85
N LEU A 41 3.40 14.79 -8.02
CA LEU A 41 2.67 15.25 -9.23
C LEU A 41 3.46 15.07 -10.54
N ARG A 42 4.80 15.10 -10.47
CA ARG A 42 5.72 14.84 -11.58
C ARG A 42 6.94 14.09 -11.06
N PRO A 43 6.94 12.75 -11.06
CA PRO A 43 8.16 12.00 -10.83
C PRO A 43 9.03 12.11 -12.09
N ASN A 44 10.27 12.58 -11.95
CA ASN A 44 11.23 12.59 -13.05
C ASN A 44 11.81 11.19 -13.31
N ASP A 45 11.95 10.38 -12.25
CA ASP A 45 12.52 9.03 -12.30
C ASP A 45 11.50 7.98 -11.85
N LEU A 46 11.34 6.92 -12.64
CA LEU A 46 10.47 5.79 -12.34
C LEU A 46 11.26 4.62 -11.76
N ASP A 47 11.02 4.31 -10.49
CA ASP A 47 11.59 3.11 -9.87
C ASP A 47 10.80 1.87 -10.32
N LEU A 48 11.45 1.00 -11.10
CA LEU A 48 10.87 -0.22 -11.65
C LEU A 48 11.63 -1.44 -11.13
N ALA A 49 10.91 -2.38 -10.53
CA ALA A 49 11.46 -3.68 -10.13
C ALA A 49 10.88 -4.76 -11.03
N VAL A 50 11.72 -5.59 -11.64
CA VAL A 50 11.29 -6.80 -12.35
C VAL A 50 11.71 -8.01 -11.55
N LEU A 51 10.73 -8.85 -11.24
CA LEU A 51 10.92 -10.08 -10.50
C LEU A 51 10.98 -11.24 -11.47
N PHE A 52 12.07 -12.01 -11.41
CA PHE A 52 12.33 -13.14 -12.29
C PHE A 52 12.23 -14.45 -11.53
N LYS A 53 11.79 -15.53 -12.20
CA LYS A 53 11.85 -16.88 -11.64
C LYS A 53 13.32 -17.29 -11.47
N ASN A 54 14.09 -17.14 -12.54
CA ASN A 54 15.54 -17.30 -12.59
C ASN A 54 16.04 -16.57 -13.85
N SER A 55 16.94 -15.61 -13.66
CA SER A 55 17.51 -14.80 -14.73
C SER A 55 18.99 -14.55 -14.52
N ASP A 56 19.71 -14.45 -15.64
CA ASP A 56 21.06 -13.91 -15.68
C ASP A 56 21.04 -12.40 -15.98
N SER A 57 22.19 -11.77 -15.79
CA SER A 57 22.37 -10.33 -16.03
C SER A 57 22.07 -9.93 -17.47
N GLN A 58 22.36 -10.80 -18.45
CA GLN A 58 22.10 -10.53 -19.87
C GLN A 58 20.60 -10.45 -20.16
N PHE A 59 19.81 -11.36 -19.60
CA PHE A 59 18.36 -11.36 -19.74
C PHE A 59 17.74 -10.16 -19.02
N SER A 60 18.20 -9.84 -17.81
CA SER A 60 17.74 -8.64 -17.10
C SER A 60 18.00 -7.35 -17.89
N GLN A 61 19.21 -7.17 -18.45
CA GLN A 61 19.54 -6.04 -19.32
C GLN A 61 18.70 -6.00 -20.61
N LYS A 62 18.38 -7.16 -21.18
CA LYS A 62 17.47 -7.25 -22.32
C LYS A 62 16.07 -6.72 -21.98
N ILE A 63 15.53 -7.07 -20.82
CA ILE A 63 14.23 -6.56 -20.37
C ILE A 63 14.27 -5.05 -20.15
N TYR A 64 15.31 -4.54 -19.50
CA TYR A 64 15.52 -3.10 -19.36
C TYR A 64 15.55 -2.38 -20.71
N SER A 65 16.28 -2.93 -21.68
CA SER A 65 16.39 -2.36 -23.03
C SER A 65 15.04 -2.35 -23.76
N GLU A 66 14.19 -3.34 -23.56
CA GLU A 66 12.84 -3.37 -24.14
C GLU A 66 11.95 -2.29 -23.52
N PHE A 67 12.03 -2.06 -22.20
CA PHE A 67 11.35 -0.93 -21.55
C PHE A 67 11.81 0.41 -22.12
N LYS A 68 13.13 0.64 -22.20
CA LYS A 68 13.69 1.93 -22.63
C LYS A 68 13.38 2.27 -24.10
N LYS A 69 13.14 1.26 -24.95
CA LYS A 69 12.71 1.46 -26.35
C LYS A 69 11.28 1.95 -26.48
N GLU A 70 10.44 1.70 -25.48
CA GLU A 70 9.01 1.98 -25.55
C GLU A 70 8.58 3.17 -24.68
N THR A 71 9.50 3.78 -23.93
CA THR A 71 9.21 4.96 -23.13
C THR A 71 10.38 5.91 -23.05
N ASP A 72 10.09 7.20 -23.20
CA ASP A 72 11.09 8.28 -23.08
C ASP A 72 11.40 8.62 -21.63
N LYS A 73 10.64 8.09 -20.67
CA LYS A 73 10.83 8.36 -19.24
C LYS A 73 12.14 7.76 -18.74
N GLU A 74 12.73 8.41 -17.75
CA GLU A 74 13.87 7.86 -17.03
C GLU A 74 13.39 6.74 -16.11
N ILE A 75 14.00 5.56 -16.23
CA ILE A 75 13.64 4.37 -15.47
C ILE A 75 14.86 3.98 -14.65
N HIS A 76 14.69 4.02 -13.34
CA HIS A 76 15.61 3.37 -12.41
C HIS A 76 15.22 1.89 -12.29
N TYR A 77 15.85 1.08 -13.14
CA TYR A 77 15.54 -0.33 -13.30
C TYR A 77 16.32 -1.19 -12.32
N ASN A 78 15.62 -2.10 -11.64
CA ASN A 78 16.21 -3.14 -10.82
C ASN A 78 15.62 -4.51 -11.18
N GLY A 79 16.48 -5.50 -11.44
CA GLY A 79 16.09 -6.88 -11.70
C GLY A 79 16.47 -7.77 -10.53
N TYR A 80 15.54 -8.61 -10.06
CA TYR A 80 15.76 -9.52 -8.93
C TYR A 80 15.24 -10.91 -9.25
N ASN A 81 15.97 -11.94 -8.82
CA ASN A 81 15.44 -13.30 -8.77
C ASN A 81 14.53 -13.46 -7.54
N ILE A 82 13.43 -14.21 -7.70
CA ILE A 82 12.43 -14.45 -6.64
C ILE A 82 13.03 -15.10 -5.40
N GLU A 83 14.03 -15.96 -5.56
CA GLU A 83 14.67 -16.67 -4.45
C GLU A 83 15.50 -15.73 -3.58
N GLU A 84 16.04 -14.66 -4.18
CA GLU A 84 16.94 -13.72 -3.51
C GLU A 84 16.19 -12.56 -2.86
N ILE A 85 15.08 -12.12 -3.48
CA ILE A 85 14.43 -10.85 -3.11
C ILE A 85 14.01 -10.79 -1.65
N PHE A 86 13.56 -11.91 -1.07
CA PHE A 86 13.09 -11.96 0.31
C PHE A 86 14.15 -11.60 1.36
N SER A 87 15.44 -11.70 0.99
CA SER A 87 16.57 -11.33 1.84
C SER A 87 17.01 -9.87 1.68
N LEU A 88 16.48 -9.16 0.68
CA LEU A 88 16.89 -7.81 0.32
C LEU A 88 15.97 -6.75 0.95
N SER A 89 16.53 -5.59 1.31
CA SER A 89 15.77 -4.45 1.87
C SER A 89 14.70 -3.91 0.91
N ILE A 90 14.89 -4.11 -0.39
CA ILE A 90 13.93 -3.72 -1.42
C ILE A 90 12.59 -4.46 -1.26
N PHE A 91 12.59 -5.68 -0.71
CA PHE A 91 11.37 -6.43 -0.51
C PHE A 91 10.42 -5.72 0.47
N SER A 92 10.94 -5.16 1.56
CA SER A 92 10.12 -4.37 2.49
C SER A 92 9.51 -3.16 1.79
N THR A 93 10.27 -2.50 0.92
CA THR A 93 9.77 -1.36 0.12
C THR A 93 8.67 -1.81 -0.84
N LEU A 94 8.87 -2.90 -1.58
CA LEU A 94 7.85 -3.46 -2.47
C LEU A 94 6.61 -3.93 -1.71
N LEU A 95 6.78 -4.47 -0.50
CA LEU A 95 5.67 -4.90 0.34
C LEU A 95 4.81 -3.70 0.81
N GLU A 96 5.44 -2.57 1.13
CA GLU A 96 4.75 -1.37 1.61
C GLU A 96 4.06 -0.56 0.50
N GLU A 97 4.68 -0.48 -0.68
CA GLU A 97 4.27 0.42 -1.77
C GLU A 97 4.38 -0.15 -3.19
N GLY A 98 4.91 -1.35 -3.38
CA GLY A 98 5.09 -1.95 -4.70
C GLY A 98 3.75 -2.25 -5.36
N TYR A 99 3.51 -1.62 -6.52
CA TYR A 99 2.31 -1.78 -7.32
C TYR A 99 2.61 -2.63 -8.55
N SER A 100 1.97 -3.80 -8.65
CA SER A 100 2.11 -4.69 -9.80
C SER A 100 1.45 -4.06 -11.04
N LEU A 101 2.24 -3.88 -12.09
CA LEU A 101 1.77 -3.44 -13.41
C LEU A 101 1.10 -4.56 -14.22
N ILE A 102 1.22 -5.82 -13.78
CA ILE A 102 0.60 -6.96 -14.42
C ILE A 102 -0.77 -7.25 -13.81
N HIS A 103 -0.85 -7.24 -12.47
CA HIS A 103 -2.04 -7.60 -11.71
C HIS A 103 -2.88 -6.39 -11.29
N ASN A 104 -2.37 -5.17 -11.44
CA ASN A 104 -3.01 -3.92 -11.04
C ASN A 104 -3.35 -3.87 -9.53
N ARG A 105 -2.52 -4.49 -8.70
CA ARG A 105 -2.67 -4.59 -7.24
C ARG A 105 -1.33 -4.37 -6.54
N TYR A 106 -1.37 -3.99 -5.27
CA TYR A 106 -0.14 -3.92 -4.47
C TYR A 106 0.40 -5.32 -4.15
N LEU A 107 1.72 -5.44 -3.97
CA LEU A 107 2.34 -6.72 -3.59
C LEU A 107 1.74 -7.26 -2.28
N SER A 108 1.49 -6.40 -1.29
CA SER A 108 0.83 -6.79 -0.05
C SER A 108 -0.52 -7.47 -0.30
N GLU A 109 -1.33 -6.92 -1.21
CA GLU A 109 -2.65 -7.48 -1.57
C GLU A 109 -2.50 -8.84 -2.27
N LEU A 110 -1.49 -8.99 -3.15
CA LEU A 110 -1.18 -10.27 -3.81
C LEU A 110 -0.71 -11.34 -2.82
N MET A 111 -0.05 -10.93 -1.73
CA MET A 111 0.37 -11.81 -0.64
C MET A 111 -0.74 -12.06 0.40
N GLY A 112 -1.94 -11.50 0.21
CA GLY A 112 -3.08 -11.68 1.10
C GLY A 112 -3.04 -10.82 2.37
N TYR A 113 -2.26 -9.74 2.38
CA TYR A 113 -2.29 -8.75 3.44
C TYR A 113 -3.26 -7.60 3.10
N GLU A 114 -3.97 -7.13 4.11
CA GLU A 114 -4.81 -5.94 4.04
C GLU A 114 -4.07 -4.74 4.64
N ALA A 115 -4.11 -3.61 3.93
CA ALA A 115 -3.63 -2.35 4.47
C ALA A 115 -4.61 -1.81 5.52
N SER A 116 -4.09 -1.44 6.68
CA SER A 116 -4.84 -0.87 7.79
C SER A 116 -4.01 0.19 8.51
N MET A 117 -4.67 0.96 9.37
CA MET A 117 -4.03 1.93 10.25
C MET A 117 -4.31 1.53 11.70
N ILE A 118 -3.25 1.42 12.50
CA ILE A 118 -3.36 1.38 13.96
C ILE A 118 -3.47 2.81 14.46
N PHE A 119 -4.45 3.06 15.32
CA PHE A 119 -4.59 4.28 16.09
C PHE A 119 -4.34 3.98 17.56
N ASN A 120 -3.36 4.64 18.15
CA ASN A 120 -3.13 4.67 19.60
C ASN A 120 -3.58 6.03 20.12
N PHE A 121 -4.60 6.06 20.97
CA PHE A 121 -5.23 7.29 21.40
C PHE A 121 -5.21 7.46 22.92
N ASN A 122 -5.46 8.68 23.38
CA ASN A 122 -5.66 8.92 24.80
C ASN A 122 -6.84 9.87 25.03
N LEU A 123 -7.45 9.76 26.20
CA LEU A 123 -8.66 10.49 26.56
C LEU A 123 -8.37 11.61 27.56
N LYS A 124 -7.13 12.12 27.66
CA LYS A 124 -6.73 13.08 28.71
C LYS A 124 -7.55 14.37 28.63
N ASN A 125 -7.91 14.79 27.42
CA ASN A 125 -8.67 16.03 27.16
C ASN A 125 -10.16 15.90 27.51
N LEU A 126 -10.63 14.67 27.80
CA LEU A 126 -12.04 14.42 28.11
C LEU A 126 -12.32 14.35 29.62
N THR A 127 -13.43 14.96 30.02
CA THR A 127 -14.00 14.80 31.37
C THR A 127 -14.51 13.37 31.57
N LYS A 128 -14.73 12.95 32.82
CA LYS A 128 -15.23 11.61 33.14
C LYS A 128 -16.53 11.27 32.40
N SER A 129 -17.48 12.19 32.34
CA SER A 129 -18.74 11.98 31.62
C SER A 129 -18.52 11.89 30.10
N LYS A 130 -17.67 12.73 29.52
CA LYS A 130 -17.33 12.67 28.09
C LYS A 130 -16.61 11.37 27.71
N LYS A 131 -15.75 10.83 28.59
CA LYS A 131 -15.10 9.52 28.38
C LYS A 131 -16.10 8.39 28.24
N VAL A 132 -17.15 8.39 29.06
CA VAL A 132 -18.23 7.39 28.98
C VAL A 132 -18.98 7.52 27.65
N LEU A 133 -19.35 8.75 27.26
CA LEU A 133 -20.04 8.99 25.99
C LEU A 133 -19.18 8.60 24.77
N PHE A 134 -17.89 8.93 24.79
CA PHE A 134 -16.94 8.53 23.76
C PHE A 134 -16.86 7.00 23.66
N SER A 135 -16.78 6.30 24.80
CA SER A 135 -16.76 4.84 24.83
C SER A 135 -18.00 4.25 24.15
N TYR A 136 -19.19 4.82 24.38
CA TYR A 136 -20.41 4.40 23.71
C TYR A 136 -20.41 4.73 22.22
N ALA A 137 -19.90 5.88 21.82
CA ALA A 137 -19.78 6.24 20.40
C ALA A 137 -18.80 5.32 19.65
N LEU A 138 -17.68 4.97 20.27
CA LEU A 138 -16.65 4.12 19.69
C LEU A 138 -17.07 2.66 19.61
N HIS A 139 -17.54 2.09 20.73
CA HIS A 139 -17.84 0.66 20.85
C HIS A 139 -19.30 0.29 20.57
N GLY A 140 -20.21 1.26 20.73
CA GLY A 140 -21.65 1.03 20.75
C GLY A 140 -22.19 0.92 22.17
N HIS A 141 -23.51 0.92 22.28
CA HIS A 141 -24.21 0.73 23.54
C HIS A 141 -25.57 0.09 23.27
N ASN A 142 -25.89 -0.98 24.01
CA ASN A 142 -27.07 -1.83 23.78
C ASN A 142 -27.12 -2.35 22.33
N SER A 143 -28.24 -2.11 21.63
CA SER A 143 -28.48 -2.51 20.24
C SER A 143 -27.85 -1.58 19.20
N ASN A 144 -27.25 -0.45 19.62
CA ASN A 144 -26.65 0.52 18.70
C ASN A 144 -25.18 0.19 18.40
N GLU A 145 -24.85 0.15 17.10
CA GLU A 145 -23.48 -0.07 16.65
C GLU A 145 -22.62 1.18 16.83
N GLY A 146 -21.43 0.99 17.42
CA GLY A 146 -20.41 2.03 17.52
C GLY A 146 -19.61 2.21 16.23
N MET A 147 -18.78 3.25 16.22
CA MET A 147 -17.93 3.61 15.08
C MET A 147 -17.04 2.45 14.63
N LEU A 148 -16.46 1.68 15.56
CA LEU A 148 -15.59 0.56 15.20
C LEU A 148 -16.33 -0.49 14.36
N LYS A 149 -17.52 -0.90 14.79
CA LYS A 149 -18.29 -1.91 14.06
C LYS A 149 -18.73 -1.40 12.69
N LYS A 150 -19.19 -0.15 12.61
CA LYS A 150 -19.62 0.50 11.35
C LYS A 150 -18.51 0.54 10.30
N LEU A 151 -17.27 0.77 10.73
CA LEU A 151 -16.12 0.84 9.83
C LEU A 151 -15.41 -0.50 9.61
N GLY A 152 -15.87 -1.59 10.22
CA GLY A 152 -15.14 -2.86 10.22
C GLY A 152 -13.82 -2.81 10.99
N GLY A 153 -13.66 -1.84 11.89
CA GLY A 153 -12.52 -1.69 12.78
C GLY A 153 -12.51 -2.73 13.91
N LYS A 154 -11.31 -2.97 14.46
CA LYS A 154 -11.08 -3.93 15.54
C LYS A 154 -10.39 -3.27 16.72
N ILE A 155 -10.69 -3.74 17.92
CA ILE A 155 -9.95 -3.36 19.14
C ILE A 155 -8.70 -4.24 19.21
N PHE A 156 -7.54 -3.60 19.31
CA PHE A 156 -6.25 -4.28 19.48
C PHE A 156 -5.73 -4.16 20.92
N GLY A 157 -6.17 -3.14 21.65
CA GLY A 157 -5.88 -2.93 23.06
C GLY A 157 -6.77 -1.85 23.66
N LYS A 158 -6.58 -1.54 24.95
CA LYS A 158 -7.45 -0.62 25.71
C LYS A 158 -7.64 0.76 25.05
N ALA A 159 -6.60 1.27 24.40
CA ALA A 159 -6.64 2.54 23.66
C ALA A 159 -5.99 2.38 22.27
N VAL A 160 -6.07 1.18 21.72
CA VAL A 160 -5.46 0.85 20.43
C VAL A 160 -6.51 0.16 19.56
N VAL A 161 -6.76 0.74 18.39
CA VAL A 161 -7.72 0.22 17.41
C VAL A 161 -7.09 0.11 16.04
N ILE A 162 -7.57 -0.83 15.24
CA ILE A 162 -7.16 -1.04 13.87
C ILE A 162 -8.34 -0.71 12.97
N ILE A 163 -8.10 0.14 11.96
CA ILE A 163 -9.10 0.56 10.99
C ILE A 163 -8.61 0.20 9.58
N PRO A 164 -9.46 -0.41 8.72
CA PRO A 164 -9.11 -0.65 7.33
C PRO A 164 -8.71 0.65 6.62
N GLU A 165 -7.69 0.62 5.75
CA GLU A 165 -7.15 1.80 5.05
C GLU A 165 -8.25 2.62 4.35
N SER A 166 -9.25 1.94 3.76
CA SER A 166 -10.39 2.56 3.07
C SER A 166 -11.30 3.40 3.97
N LYS A 167 -11.20 3.24 5.29
CA LYS A 167 -12.04 3.89 6.32
C LYS A 167 -11.25 4.81 7.25
N VAL A 168 -9.95 4.99 7.00
CA VAL A 168 -9.06 5.80 7.85
C VAL A 168 -9.51 7.25 7.96
N GLU A 169 -9.93 7.87 6.86
CA GLU A 169 -10.32 9.29 6.87
C GLU A 169 -11.60 9.50 7.69
N GLU A 170 -12.61 8.66 7.47
CA GLU A 170 -13.86 8.66 8.24
C GLU A 170 -13.61 8.47 9.75
N PHE A 171 -12.61 7.68 10.11
CA PHE A 171 -12.22 7.48 11.51
C PHE A 171 -11.42 8.65 12.09
N ARG A 172 -10.59 9.34 11.29
CA ARG A 172 -9.87 10.55 11.70
C ARG A 172 -10.85 11.67 12.02
N GLU A 173 -11.80 11.91 11.13
CA GLU A 173 -12.87 12.89 11.34
C GLU A 173 -13.64 12.61 12.63
N PHE A 174 -13.89 11.33 12.94
CA PHE A 174 -14.49 10.92 14.20
C PHE A 174 -13.60 11.30 15.41
N PHE A 175 -12.29 11.03 15.38
CA PHE A 175 -11.40 11.43 16.47
C PHE A 175 -11.27 12.95 16.63
N GLU A 176 -11.22 13.69 15.52
CA GLU A 176 -11.17 15.15 15.52
C GLU A 176 -12.45 15.77 16.11
N LEU A 177 -13.62 15.25 15.75
CA LEU A 177 -14.91 15.68 16.32
C LEU A 177 -14.95 15.54 17.85
N TRP A 178 -14.30 14.50 18.37
CA TRP A 178 -14.24 14.21 19.80
C TRP A 178 -13.05 14.85 20.52
N ASP A 179 -12.20 15.62 19.82
CA ASP A 179 -10.99 16.24 20.36
C ASP A 179 -10.06 15.20 21.02
N ILE A 180 -9.86 14.08 20.33
CA ILE A 180 -9.02 12.97 20.78
C ILE A 180 -7.61 13.12 20.25
N ASP A 181 -6.64 13.10 21.16
CA ASP A 181 -5.23 12.99 20.80
C ASP A 181 -4.89 11.54 20.41
N PHE A 182 -4.27 11.36 19.25
CA PHE A 182 -3.87 10.05 18.76
C PHE A 182 -2.59 10.06 17.94
N GLU A 183 -1.91 8.92 17.96
CA GLU A 183 -0.87 8.55 17.01
C GLU A 183 -1.43 7.51 16.04
N ALA A 184 -1.06 7.59 14.77
CA ALA A 184 -1.51 6.67 13.74
C ALA A 184 -0.32 6.06 13.00
N LYS A 185 -0.34 4.73 12.80
CA LYS A 185 0.72 4.01 12.08
C LYS A 185 0.10 3.03 11.08
N LYS A 186 0.56 3.11 9.83
CA LYS A 186 0.16 2.16 8.78
C LYS A 186 0.73 0.78 9.11
N VAL A 187 -0.09 -0.24 8.92
CA VAL A 187 0.28 -1.65 9.12
C VAL A 187 -0.33 -2.52 8.01
N LEU A 188 0.26 -3.69 7.83
CA LEU A 188 -0.26 -4.77 7.01
C LEU A 188 -0.72 -5.88 7.95
N ILE A 189 -1.99 -6.29 7.82
CA ILE A 189 -2.60 -7.34 8.65
C ILE A 189 -3.07 -8.49 7.77
N LYS A 190 -3.18 -9.69 8.34
CA LYS A 190 -3.69 -10.88 7.69
C LYS A 190 -4.90 -11.41 8.46
#